data_AF-A0A2R6WNS0-F1
#
_entry.id   AF-A0A2R6WNS0-F1
#
_cell.length_a   1.000
_cell.length_b   1.000
_cell.length_c   1.000
_cell.angle_alpha   90.00
_cell.angle_beta   90.00
_cell.angle_gamma   90.00
#
_symmetry.space_group_name_H-M   'P 1'
#
loop_
_entity.id
_entity.type
_entity.pdbx_description
1 polymer ?
#
loop_
_entity_poly.entity_id
_entity_poly.type
_entity_poly.pdbx_seq_one_letter_code
_entity_poly.pdbx_strand_id
1 'polypeptide(L)'
;MTDSQTTTTTTGKIESLLEAHETLSASADPKPEDLPPHARVVVHTDVPYAPRCRFFPGKAKEMIGAILKEKLTGATYDADTAPMCVREITDAIKAKLKEMDLDRYKLVVQAVLGEQRGQGFQMSCRCFWDPNTDNYAHESFANDSIFCVAGAFAMYLY
;
A
#
# COMPACT_ATOMS: atom_id res chain seq x y z
N MET A 1 29.98 77.79 -15.45
CA MET A 1 30.54 76.56 -16.05
C MET A 1 30.45 75.50 -14.96
N THR A 2 29.33 74.78 -14.86
CA THR A 2 29.09 73.40 -15.42
C THR A 2 30.02 72.38 -14.73
N ASP A 3 29.62 71.27 -14.11
CA ASP A 3 28.37 70.51 -14.09
C ASP A 3 28.23 69.69 -12.80
N SER A 4 26.98 69.40 -12.42
CA SER A 4 26.59 68.39 -11.45
C SER A 4 26.67 66.99 -12.10
N GLN A 5 27.32 66.01 -11.47
CA GLN A 5 27.19 64.60 -11.85
C GLN A 5 26.27 63.86 -10.88
N THR A 6 25.22 63.34 -11.50
CA THR A 6 24.03 62.65 -10.99
C THR A 6 24.35 61.32 -10.34
N THR A 7 23.92 61.17 -9.09
CA THR A 7 23.76 59.90 -8.38
C THR A 7 22.50 59.17 -8.88
N THR A 8 22.62 58.14 -9.72
CA THR A 8 21.52 57.18 -10.00
C THR A 8 22.01 56.03 -10.89
N THR A 9 22.35 54.85 -10.35
CA THR A 9 22.43 53.64 -11.22
C THR A 9 22.15 52.29 -10.53
N THR A 10 22.28 52.13 -9.20
CA THR A 10 22.17 50.77 -8.62
C THR A 10 20.73 50.31 -8.33
N THR A 11 19.80 51.21 -8.01
CA THR A 11 18.42 50.85 -7.60
C THR A 11 17.58 50.27 -8.75
N GLY A 12 17.64 50.88 -9.95
CA GLY A 12 16.80 50.45 -11.09
C GLY A 12 17.14 49.06 -11.65
N LYS A 13 18.36 48.57 -11.40
CA LYS A 13 18.79 47.24 -11.86
C LYS A 13 18.22 46.12 -10.98
N ILE A 14 17.93 46.42 -9.71
CA ILE A 14 17.32 45.49 -8.76
C ILE A 14 15.80 45.43 -9.00
N GLU A 15 15.16 46.57 -9.26
CA GLU A 15 13.74 46.62 -9.62
C GLU A 15 13.44 45.84 -10.91
N SER A 16 14.27 46.00 -11.96
CA SER A 16 14.11 45.22 -13.20
C SER A 16 14.30 43.71 -13.03
N LEU A 17 15.11 43.28 -12.05
CA LEU A 17 15.32 41.86 -11.75
C LEU A 17 14.16 41.27 -10.93
N LEU A 18 13.54 42.07 -10.05
CA LEU A 18 12.36 41.68 -9.29
C LEU A 18 11.14 41.51 -10.22
N GLU A 19 10.99 42.45 -11.16
CA GLU A 19 9.90 42.45 -12.14
C GLU A 19 10.06 41.32 -13.18
N ALA A 20 11.30 40.98 -13.55
CA ALA A 20 11.64 39.81 -14.36
C ALA A 20 11.37 38.47 -13.63
N HIS A 21 11.54 38.43 -12.30
CA HIS A 21 11.25 37.25 -11.48
C HIS A 21 9.74 37.07 -11.27
N GLU A 22 8.98 38.16 -11.09
CA GLU A 22 7.51 38.13 -11.05
C GLU A 22 6.92 37.69 -12.38
N THR A 23 7.45 38.17 -13.52
CA THR A 23 7.00 37.76 -14.85
C THR A 23 7.36 36.31 -15.19
N LEU A 24 8.44 35.74 -14.64
CA LEU A 24 8.74 34.30 -14.78
C LEU A 24 7.79 33.41 -13.97
N SER A 25 7.20 33.94 -12.89
CA SER A 25 6.19 33.22 -12.08
C SER A 25 4.76 33.34 -12.64
N ALA A 26 4.55 34.21 -13.62
CA ALA A 26 3.24 34.52 -14.18
C ALA A 26 2.86 33.68 -15.42
N SER A 27 3.70 32.75 -15.88
CA SER A 27 3.23 31.73 -16.82
C SER A 27 2.37 30.74 -16.06
N ALA A 28 1.05 30.93 -16.11
CA ALA A 28 0.10 29.96 -15.59
C ALA A 28 0.43 28.58 -16.17
N ASP A 29 0.65 27.59 -15.30
CA ASP A 29 0.85 26.21 -15.73
C ASP A 29 -0.29 25.80 -16.68
N PRO A 30 0.01 25.14 -17.81
CA PRO A 30 -1.02 24.71 -18.75
C PRO A 30 -2.02 23.81 -18.01
N LYS A 31 -3.32 24.05 -18.22
CA LYS A 31 -4.34 23.22 -17.57
C LYS A 31 -4.08 21.76 -17.94
N PRO A 32 -4.33 20.80 -17.03
CA PRO A 32 -4.10 19.37 -17.29
C PRO A 32 -4.79 18.88 -18.56
N GLU A 33 -5.87 19.55 -18.98
CA GLU A 33 -6.64 19.27 -20.20
C GLU A 33 -5.89 19.64 -21.50
N ASP A 34 -4.93 20.55 -21.46
CA ASP A 34 -4.20 21.00 -22.65
C ASP A 34 -2.94 20.15 -22.93
N LEU A 35 -2.53 19.30 -21.98
CA LEU A 35 -1.38 18.41 -22.13
C LEU A 35 -1.78 17.13 -22.89
N PRO A 36 -0.89 16.61 -23.76
CA PRO A 36 -1.12 15.35 -24.43
C PRO A 36 -1.26 14.21 -23.38
N PRO A 37 -1.99 13.12 -23.67
CA PRO A 37 -2.37 12.11 -22.68
C PRO A 37 -1.19 11.54 -21.88
N HIS A 38 -0.02 11.45 -22.51
CA HIS A 38 1.21 10.92 -21.91
C HIS A 38 1.93 11.91 -20.97
N ALA A 39 1.59 13.20 -21.01
CA ALA A 39 2.17 14.26 -20.19
C ALA A 39 1.23 14.75 -19.07
N ARG A 40 -0.01 14.23 -19.01
CA ARG A 40 -0.97 14.53 -17.94
C ARG A 40 -0.60 13.78 -16.66
N VAL A 41 0.22 14.40 -15.82
CA VAL A 41 0.45 13.91 -14.46
C VAL A 41 -0.54 14.60 -13.53
N VAL A 42 -1.62 13.90 -13.15
CA VAL A 42 -2.57 14.40 -12.14
C VAL A 42 -2.02 14.06 -10.76
N VAL A 43 -1.29 15.00 -10.16
CA VAL A 43 -0.84 14.88 -8.77
C VAL A 43 -2.05 15.09 -7.86
N HIS A 44 -2.57 14.02 -7.28
CA HIS A 44 -3.66 14.11 -6.30
C HIS A 44 -3.06 14.54 -4.95
N THR A 45 -2.94 15.84 -4.71
CA THR A 45 -2.46 16.41 -3.44
C THR A 45 -3.52 16.44 -2.34
N ASP A 46 -4.77 16.20 -2.70
CA ASP A 46 -5.94 16.48 -1.85
C ASP A 46 -6.32 15.31 -0.95
N VAL A 47 -5.56 14.21 -1.02
CA VAL A 47 -5.77 13.01 -0.21
C VAL A 47 -4.96 13.12 1.08
N PRO A 48 -5.61 13.08 2.26
CA PRO A 48 -4.89 13.14 3.52
C PRO A 48 -3.89 11.99 3.63
N TYR A 49 -2.67 12.30 4.08
CA TYR A 49 -1.57 11.36 4.32
C TYR A 49 -1.95 10.22 5.29
N ALA A 50 -3.06 10.36 6.02
CA ALA A 50 -3.56 9.38 6.95
C ALA A 50 -4.61 8.44 6.30
N PRO A 51 -4.44 7.11 6.37
CA PRO A 51 -5.47 6.17 5.93
C PRO A 51 -6.77 6.41 6.70
N ARG A 52 -7.89 6.52 5.96
CA ARG A 52 -9.23 6.67 6.54
C ARG A 52 -9.61 5.43 7.37
N CYS A 53 -9.32 4.25 6.84
CA CYS A 53 -9.50 2.96 7.49
C CYS A 53 -8.16 2.25 7.58
N ARG A 54 -7.71 1.91 8.79
CA ARG A 54 -6.47 1.15 9.00
C ARG A 54 -6.75 -0.34 8.98
N PHE A 55 -5.78 -1.12 8.50
CA PHE A 55 -5.80 -2.57 8.66
C PHE A 55 -5.77 -2.92 10.15
N PHE A 56 -6.75 -3.71 10.61
CA PHE A 56 -6.86 -4.15 11.99
C PHE A 56 -6.47 -5.62 12.12
N PRO A 57 -5.25 -5.94 12.62
CA PRO A 57 -4.73 -7.30 12.63
C PRO A 57 -5.55 -8.29 13.44
N GLY A 58 -6.18 -7.84 14.54
CA GLY A 58 -7.00 -8.72 15.38
C GLY A 58 -8.19 -9.30 14.63
N LYS A 59 -8.96 -8.44 13.95
CA LYS A 59 -10.11 -8.86 13.13
C LYS A 59 -9.67 -9.70 11.94
N ALA A 60 -8.55 -9.35 11.31
CA ALA A 60 -7.99 -10.15 10.22
C ALA A 60 -7.56 -11.54 10.72
N LYS A 61 -6.91 -11.64 11.88
CA LYS A 61 -6.50 -12.90 12.50
C LYS A 61 -7.70 -13.80 12.82
N GLU A 62 -8.72 -13.25 13.46
CA GLU A 62 -9.96 -13.99 13.78
C GLU A 62 -10.65 -14.51 12.51
N MET A 63 -10.74 -13.67 11.48
CA MET A 63 -11.32 -14.02 10.18
C MET A 63 -10.50 -15.12 9.48
N ILE A 64 -9.17 -15.02 9.44
CA ILE A 64 -8.30 -16.05 8.87
C ILE A 64 -8.49 -17.37 9.62
N GLY A 65 -8.48 -17.33 10.96
CA GLY A 65 -8.70 -18.50 11.80
C GLY A 65 -10.06 -19.16 11.57
N ALA A 66 -11.12 -18.37 11.35
CA ALA A 66 -12.45 -18.88 11.04
C ALA A 66 -12.48 -19.62 9.69
N ILE A 67 -11.90 -19.02 8.63
CA ILE A 67 -11.83 -19.64 7.30
C ILE A 67 -11.02 -20.94 7.33
N LEU A 68 -9.87 -20.94 8.02
CA LEU A 68 -9.04 -22.14 8.14
C LEU A 68 -9.80 -23.26 8.86
N LYS A 69 -10.49 -22.96 9.96
CA LYS A 69 -11.31 -23.93 10.67
C LYS A 69 -12.45 -24.44 9.79
N GLU A 70 -13.17 -23.58 9.11
CA GLU A 70 -14.29 -23.97 8.24
C GLU A 70 -13.83 -24.92 7.12
N LYS A 71 -12.70 -24.60 6.47
CA LYS A 71 -12.22 -25.35 5.30
C LYS A 71 -11.45 -26.63 5.64
N LEU A 72 -10.76 -26.67 6.78
CA LEU A 72 -9.81 -27.73 7.11
C LEU A 72 -10.24 -28.64 8.28
N THR A 73 -11.34 -28.31 8.97
CA THR A 73 -11.88 -29.21 10.00
C THR A 73 -12.41 -30.49 9.34
N GLY A 74 -11.83 -31.63 9.72
CA GLY A 74 -12.19 -32.94 9.16
C GLY A 74 -11.58 -33.24 7.79
N ALA A 75 -10.78 -32.33 7.22
CA ALA A 75 -10.06 -32.59 5.97
C ALA A 75 -8.81 -33.46 6.21
N THR A 76 -8.53 -34.37 5.27
CA THR A 76 -7.31 -35.18 5.24
C THR A 76 -6.39 -34.70 4.13
N TYR A 77 -5.08 -34.78 4.36
CA TYR A 77 -4.10 -34.31 3.39
C TYR A 77 -4.14 -35.17 2.13
N ASP A 78 -4.19 -34.50 0.98
CA ASP A 78 -4.04 -35.11 -0.33
C ASP A 78 -3.20 -34.17 -1.21
N ALA A 79 -2.15 -34.72 -1.81
CA ALA A 79 -1.17 -33.94 -2.57
C ALA A 79 -1.75 -33.38 -3.88
N ASP A 80 -2.71 -34.08 -4.48
CA ASP A 80 -3.31 -33.68 -5.75
C ASP A 80 -4.32 -32.53 -5.55
N THR A 81 -5.07 -32.53 -4.44
CA THR A 81 -6.05 -31.48 -4.12
C THR A 81 -5.49 -30.33 -3.28
N ALA A 82 -4.34 -30.49 -2.63
CA ALA A 82 -3.71 -29.46 -1.81
C ALA A 82 -3.55 -28.09 -2.52
N PRO A 83 -3.07 -27.99 -3.77
CA PRO A 83 -2.92 -26.70 -4.45
C PRO A 83 -4.26 -25.97 -4.66
N MET A 84 -5.32 -26.72 -4.97
CA MET A 84 -6.68 -26.19 -5.11
C MET A 84 -7.20 -25.68 -3.75
N CYS A 85 -7.04 -26.48 -2.70
CA CYS A 85 -7.45 -26.10 -1.35
C CYS A 85 -6.76 -24.82 -0.87
N VAL A 86 -5.43 -24.72 -1.06
CA VAL A 86 -4.66 -23.51 -0.73
C VAL A 86 -5.19 -22.31 -1.49
N ARG A 87 -5.45 -22.45 -2.80
CA ARG A 87 -6.00 -21.36 -3.62
C ARG A 87 -7.35 -20.90 -3.08
N GLU A 88 -8.27 -21.82 -2.80
CA GLU A 88 -9.58 -21.49 -2.22
C GLU A 88 -9.45 -20.73 -0.89
N ILE A 89 -8.56 -21.17 -0.01
CA ILE A 89 -8.29 -20.50 1.27
C ILE A 89 -7.79 -19.08 1.02
N THR A 90 -6.79 -18.91 0.14
CA THR A 90 -6.25 -17.58 -0.16
C THR A 90 -7.27 -16.64 -0.79
N ASP A 91 -8.10 -17.16 -1.71
CA ASP A 91 -9.16 -16.39 -2.37
C ASP A 91 -10.27 -16.00 -1.38
N ALA A 92 -10.66 -16.90 -0.47
CA ALA A 92 -11.64 -16.62 0.58
C ALA A 92 -11.13 -15.54 1.55
N ILE A 93 -9.88 -15.65 2.03
CA ILE A 93 -9.27 -14.64 2.89
C ILE A 93 -9.21 -13.30 2.16
N LYS A 94 -8.75 -13.29 0.91
CA LYS A 94 -8.65 -12.07 0.10
C LYS A 94 -10.02 -11.43 -0.12
N ALA A 95 -11.06 -12.21 -0.37
CA ALA A 95 -12.43 -11.72 -0.49
C ALA A 95 -12.90 -11.05 0.81
N LYS A 96 -12.67 -11.70 1.96
CA LYS A 96 -13.02 -11.13 3.27
C LYS A 96 -12.25 -9.86 3.63
N LEU A 97 -10.97 -9.78 3.26
CA LEU A 97 -10.19 -8.56 3.46
C LEU A 97 -10.70 -7.39 2.62
N LYS A 98 -11.21 -7.65 1.41
CA LYS A 98 -11.82 -6.61 0.58
C LYS A 98 -13.10 -6.05 1.17
N GLU A 99 -13.82 -6.81 2.00
CA GLU A 99 -15.01 -6.32 2.72
C GLU A 99 -14.66 -5.31 3.84
N MET A 100 -13.38 -5.16 4.19
CA MET A 100 -12.93 -4.26 5.28
C MET A 100 -12.77 -2.79 4.85
N ASP A 101 -13.13 -2.45 3.61
CA ASP A 101 -13.08 -1.08 3.04
C ASP A 101 -11.73 -0.38 3.26
N LEU A 102 -10.64 -1.12 3.02
CA LEU A 102 -9.27 -0.66 3.16
C LEU A 102 -8.86 0.14 1.92
N ASP A 103 -9.14 1.43 1.94
CA ASP A 103 -8.79 2.34 0.84
C ASP A 103 -7.26 2.47 0.67
N ARG A 104 -6.81 2.47 -0.59
CA ARG A 104 -5.39 2.54 -0.99
C ARG A 104 -4.46 1.47 -0.40
N TYR A 105 -4.99 0.35 0.07
CA TYR A 105 -4.16 -0.78 0.50
C TYR A 105 -3.93 -1.80 -0.62
N LYS A 106 -2.67 -2.15 -0.83
CA LYS A 106 -2.29 -3.38 -1.55
C LYS A 106 -2.35 -4.55 -0.58
N LEU A 107 -3.28 -5.46 -0.85
CA LEU A 107 -3.49 -6.67 -0.06
C LEU A 107 -2.79 -7.87 -0.70
N VAL A 108 -1.95 -8.55 0.08
CA VAL A 108 -1.28 -9.79 -0.31
C VAL A 108 -1.66 -10.88 0.69
N VAL A 109 -2.03 -12.06 0.19
CA VAL A 109 -2.35 -13.23 1.02
C VAL A 109 -1.42 -14.36 0.61
N GLN A 110 -0.80 -15.00 1.58
CA GLN A 110 0.05 -16.18 1.39
C GLN A 110 -0.46 -17.29 2.31
N ALA A 111 -0.60 -18.49 1.79
CA ALA A 111 -0.89 -19.66 2.62
C ALA A 111 0.04 -20.82 2.24
N VAL A 112 0.38 -21.61 3.25
CA VAL A 112 1.15 -22.85 3.13
C VAL A 112 0.30 -23.95 3.74
N LEU A 113 0.09 -25.03 3.00
CA LEU A 113 -0.60 -26.22 3.46
C LEU A 113 0.35 -27.40 3.26
N GLY A 114 0.43 -28.27 4.26
CA GLY A 114 1.30 -29.44 4.22
C GLY A 114 0.79 -30.56 5.10
N GLU A 115 1.39 -31.73 4.92
CA GLU A 115 1.03 -32.93 5.66
C GLU A 115 1.63 -32.91 7.07
N GLN A 116 0.81 -33.24 8.07
CA GLN A 116 1.22 -33.41 9.45
C GLN A 116 1.63 -34.87 9.70
N ARG A 117 2.95 -35.12 9.78
CA ARG A 117 3.53 -36.43 10.13
C ARG A 117 4.51 -36.35 11.32
N GLY A 118 4.34 -35.34 12.18
CA GLY A 118 5.29 -35.05 13.26
C GLY A 118 6.52 -34.27 12.81
N GLN A 119 6.43 -33.59 11.66
CA GLN A 119 7.50 -32.77 11.10
C GLN A 119 7.46 -31.37 11.73
N GLY A 120 8.62 -30.72 11.87
CA GLY A 120 8.70 -29.32 12.28
C GLY A 120 8.57 -28.38 11.07
N PHE A 121 7.76 -27.32 11.20
CA PHE A 121 7.65 -26.26 10.20
C PHE A 121 7.68 -24.89 10.87
N GLN A 122 8.35 -23.93 10.24
CA GLN A 122 8.39 -22.54 10.68
C GLN A 122 8.18 -21.61 9.48
N MET A 123 7.19 -20.73 9.58
CA MET A 123 6.96 -19.64 8.63
C MET A 123 7.47 -18.33 9.23
N SER A 124 8.29 -17.60 8.47
CA SER A 124 8.79 -16.28 8.85
C SER A 124 8.71 -15.32 7.67
N CYS A 125 8.45 -14.05 7.93
CA CYS A 125 8.50 -12.99 6.95
C CYS A 125 9.46 -11.89 7.42
N ARG A 126 10.10 -11.20 6.47
CA ARG A 126 10.91 -10.00 6.71
C ARG A 126 10.35 -8.89 5.86
N CYS A 127 10.11 -7.75 6.47
CA CYS A 127 9.29 -6.70 5.91
C CYS A 127 9.94 -5.35 6.19
N PHE A 128 9.98 -4.48 5.18
CA PHE A 128 10.43 -3.10 5.30
C PHE A 128 9.23 -2.21 5.00
N TRP A 129 8.52 -1.83 6.07
CA TRP A 129 7.18 -1.26 6.03
C TRP A 129 7.10 0.00 6.89
N ASP A 130 6.14 0.88 6.60
CA ASP A 130 5.83 2.01 7.48
C ASP A 130 5.07 1.50 8.72
N PRO A 131 5.62 1.64 9.94
CA PRO A 131 4.97 1.17 11.17
C PRO A 131 3.63 1.83 11.47
N ASN A 132 3.31 2.95 10.81
CA ASN A 132 2.07 3.70 11.05
C ASN A 132 0.89 3.22 10.20
N THR A 133 1.16 2.69 9.01
CA THR A 133 0.13 2.43 7.99
C THR A 133 0.08 0.97 7.57
N ASP A 134 1.23 0.30 7.46
CA ASP A 134 1.35 -1.07 7.00
C ASP A 134 1.18 -2.04 8.15
N ASN A 135 0.58 -3.20 7.88
CA ASN A 135 0.38 -4.20 8.92
C ASN A 135 0.16 -5.60 8.34
N TYR A 136 0.24 -6.62 9.20
CA TYR A 136 0.00 -8.00 8.83
C TYR A 136 -0.75 -8.77 9.92
N ALA A 137 -1.42 -9.82 9.51
CA ALA A 137 -2.02 -10.81 10.40
C ALA A 137 -1.72 -12.19 9.86
N HIS A 138 -1.55 -13.17 10.73
CA HIS A 138 -1.41 -14.56 10.33
C HIS A 138 -2.14 -15.44 11.32
N GLU A 139 -2.56 -16.61 10.85
CA GLU A 139 -3.00 -17.66 11.74
C GLU A 139 -2.64 -19.06 11.23
N SER A 140 -2.45 -19.98 12.17
CA SER A 140 -2.17 -21.38 11.91
C SER A 140 -3.32 -22.29 12.33
N PHE A 141 -3.55 -23.33 11.54
CA PHE A 141 -4.45 -24.43 11.82
C PHE A 141 -3.69 -25.75 11.71
N ALA A 142 -4.02 -26.71 12.59
CA ALA A 142 -3.50 -28.07 12.51
C ALA A 142 -4.60 -29.06 12.89
N ASN A 143 -4.61 -30.20 12.21
CA ASN A 143 -5.37 -31.38 12.57
C ASN A 143 -4.42 -32.61 12.54
N ASP A 144 -4.97 -33.82 12.64
CA ASP A 144 -4.16 -35.05 12.69
C ASP A 144 -3.36 -35.33 11.40
N SER A 145 -3.77 -34.77 10.26
CA SER A 145 -3.20 -35.08 8.93
C SER A 145 -2.62 -33.87 8.20
N ILE A 146 -3.03 -32.64 8.53
CA ILE A 146 -2.73 -31.40 7.82
C ILE A 146 -2.25 -30.34 8.82
N PHE A 147 -1.28 -29.54 8.40
CA PHE A 147 -1.05 -28.21 8.94
C PHE A 147 -1.26 -27.15 7.85
N CYS A 148 -1.77 -25.98 8.24
CA CYS A 148 -1.87 -24.84 7.36
C CYS A 148 -1.50 -23.56 8.11
N VAL A 149 -0.72 -22.70 7.48
CA VAL A 149 -0.42 -21.35 7.97
C VAL A 149 -0.80 -20.37 6.88
N ALA A 150 -1.65 -19.40 7.21
CA ALA A 150 -2.06 -18.34 6.30
C ALA A 150 -1.72 -16.97 6.88
N GLY A 151 -1.18 -16.10 6.04
CA GLY A 151 -0.80 -14.73 6.35
C GLY A 151 -1.42 -13.75 5.37
N ALA A 152 -1.89 -12.62 5.89
CA ALA A 152 -2.39 -11.47 5.16
C ALA A 152 -1.51 -10.25 5.46
N PHE A 153 -1.15 -9.54 4.41
CA PHE A 153 -0.29 -8.38 4.42
C PHE A 153 -1.03 -7.21 3.79
N ALA A 154 -1.09 -6.07 4.48
CA ALA A 154 -1.70 -4.85 4.01
C ALA A 154 -0.65 -3.75 3.97
N MET A 155 -0.34 -3.30 2.75
CA MET A 155 0.64 -2.26 2.49
C MET A 155 -0.07 -1.04 1.94
N TYR A 156 0.11 0.11 2.58
CA TYR A 156 -0.48 1.37 2.16
C TYR A 156 0.26 1.92 0.93
N LEU A 157 -0.49 2.31 -0.09
CA LEU A 157 0.04 2.95 -1.28
C LEU A 157 0.02 4.47 -1.06
N TYR A 158 1.17 5.14 -1.16
CA TYR A 158 1.36 6.59 -1.04
C TYR A 158 1.18 7.34 -2.37
#